data_AF-A0A5J4P8B0-F1
#
_entry.id   AF-A0A5J4P8B0-F1
#
_cell.length_a   1.000
_cell.length_b   1.000
_cell.length_c   1.000
_cell.angle_alpha   90.00
_cell.angle_beta   90.00
_cell.angle_gamma   90.00
#
_symmetry.space_group_name_H-M   'P 1'
#
loop_
_entity.id
_entity.type
_entity.pdbx_description
1 polymer ?
#
loop_
_entity_poly.entity_id
_entity_poly.type
_entity_poly.pdbx_seq_one_letter_code
_entity_poly.pdbx_strand_id
1 'polypeptide(L)'
;YCSVESPNIFGQLEILFTKDVLEKRETIKLNFESKTKFWEYLLISKSISEKMTLRLFEKKNQLSFDFAGMVDIDAFGKQMSAYRFVTNKKVQLKDIYDFSISLWNITPDGDQLLSYNMPNPQAQSISKFDPENAITCMYYI
;
A
#
# COMPACT_ATOMS: atom_id res chain seq x y z
N TYR A 1 -0.55 -5.86 -10.51
CA TYR A 1 0.51 -5.16 -11.27
C TYR A 1 0.88 -3.92 -10.49
N CYS A 2 2.11 -3.83 -10.00
CA CYS A 2 2.67 -2.60 -9.45
C CYS A 2 3.67 -2.10 -10.49
N SER A 3 3.19 -1.41 -11.53
CA SER A 3 4.08 -0.93 -12.59
C SER A 3 4.96 0.19 -12.04
N VAL A 4 6.26 0.03 -12.28
CA VAL A 4 7.32 0.98 -11.94
C VAL A 4 7.31 2.10 -12.96
N GLU A 5 6.51 3.13 -12.70
CA GLU A 5 6.84 4.50 -13.11
C GLU A 5 6.35 5.39 -11.97
N SER A 6 7.28 5.78 -11.10
CA SER A 6 7.07 6.93 -10.23
C SER A 6 7.08 8.16 -11.14
N PRO A 7 5.95 8.86 -11.35
CA PRO A 7 6.04 10.18 -11.94
C PRO A 7 6.67 11.03 -10.84
N ASN A 8 7.98 11.23 -10.94
CA ASN A 8 8.63 12.26 -10.16
C ASN A 8 7.90 13.56 -10.51
N ILE A 9 7.12 14.08 -9.57
CA ILE A 9 6.46 15.36 -9.75
C ILE A 9 7.56 16.40 -9.68
N PHE A 10 8.05 16.80 -10.84
CA PHE A 10 8.90 17.97 -10.98
C PHE A 10 8.00 19.14 -11.33
N GLY A 11 7.83 20.06 -10.38
CA GLY A 11 6.96 21.22 -10.53
C GLY A 11 7.55 22.43 -9.82
N GLN A 12 7.28 23.61 -10.37
CA GLN A 12 7.61 24.87 -9.73
C GLN A 12 6.43 25.29 -8.83
N LEU A 13 6.71 25.46 -7.55
CA LEU A 13 5.76 26.04 -6.59
C LEU A 13 6.14 27.50 -6.36
N GLU A 14 5.31 28.43 -6.82
CA GLU A 14 5.48 29.85 -6.54
C GLU A 14 4.75 30.22 -5.24
N ILE A 15 5.51 30.71 -4.26
CA ILE A 15 4.99 31.18 -2.98
C ILE A 15 5.16 32.69 -2.94
N LEU A 16 4.05 33.41 -2.83
CA LEU A 16 4.04 34.87 -2.76
C LEU A 16 4.29 35.32 -1.31
N PHE A 17 5.30 36.17 -1.13
CA PHE A 17 5.63 36.79 0.15
C PHE A 17 5.38 38.29 0.11
N THR A 18 5.00 38.88 1.24
CA THR A 18 4.96 40.34 1.39
C THR A 18 6.37 40.90 1.63
N LYS A 19 6.60 42.17 1.28
CA LYS A 19 7.90 42.85 1.51
C LYS A 19 8.36 42.75 2.96
N ASP A 20 7.43 42.90 3.90
CA ASP A 20 7.70 42.82 5.35
C ASP A 20 8.25 41.47 5.80
N VAL A 21 7.93 40.37 5.10
CA VAL A 21 8.45 39.03 5.39
C VAL A 21 9.86 38.84 4.81
N LEU A 22 10.12 39.43 3.63
CA LEU A 22 11.42 39.37 2.96
C LEU A 22 12.49 40.20 3.69
N GLU A 23 12.10 41.32 4.29
CA GLU A 23 13.01 42.23 5.01
C GLU A 23 13.55 41.65 6.31
N LYS A 24 12.83 40.70 6.93
CA LYS A 24 13.22 40.09 8.21
C LYS A 24 14.35 39.04 8.10
N ARG A 25 14.80 38.69 6.89
CA ARG A 25 15.83 37.65 6.63
C ARG A 25 15.58 36.35 7.42
N GLU A 26 14.31 35.97 7.57
CA GLU A 26 13.93 34.79 8.32
C GLU A 26 14.14 33.51 7.50
N THR A 27 14.44 32.41 8.19
CA THR A 27 14.52 31.09 7.57
C THR A 27 13.12 30.62 7.16
N ILE A 28 12.87 30.42 5.86
CA ILE A 28 11.65 29.80 5.37
C ILE A 28 11.72 28.29 5.67
N LYS A 29 10.82 27.80 6.52
CA LYS A 29 10.65 26.36 6.78
C LYS A 29 9.38 25.88 6.09
N LEU A 30 9.53 24.95 5.15
CA LEU A 30 8.41 24.26 4.52
C LEU A 30 8.20 22.92 5.23
N ASN A 31 7.03 22.74 5.83
CA ASN A 31 6.65 21.49 6.47
C ASN A 31 5.57 20.83 5.60
N PHE A 32 5.91 19.67 5.02
CA PHE A 32 4.94 18.84 4.33
C PHE A 32 4.45 17.78 5.31
N GLU A 33 3.14 17.73 5.54
CA GLU A 33 2.56 16.66 6.35
C GLU A 33 2.69 15.34 5.61
N SER A 34 3.46 14.41 6.19
CA SER A 34 3.48 13.03 5.73
C SER A 34 2.11 12.42 6.05
N LYS A 35 1.35 12.13 5.00
CA LYS A 35 0.06 11.46 5.15
C LYS A 35 0.30 10.06 5.70
N THR A 36 -0.53 9.63 6.64
CA THR A 36 -0.59 8.24 7.08
C THR A 36 -1.74 7.54 6.36
N LYS A 37 -1.53 6.35 5.82
CA LYS A 37 -2.54 5.57 5.09
C LYS A 37 -2.55 4.12 5.56
N PHE A 38 -3.70 3.46 5.53
CA PHE A 38 -3.74 2.00 5.63
C PHE A 38 -3.16 1.39 4.37
N TRP A 39 -2.46 0.27 4.52
CA TRP A 39 -2.01 -0.55 3.40
C TRP A 39 -3.02 -1.67 3.16
N GLU A 40 -3.48 -1.79 1.93
CA GLU A 40 -4.39 -2.82 1.47
C GLU A 40 -3.68 -3.72 0.48
N TYR A 41 -3.84 -5.03 0.65
CA TYR A 41 -3.45 -6.03 -0.33
C TYR A 41 -4.70 -6.73 -0.87
N LEU A 42 -4.79 -6.80 -2.20
CA LEU A 42 -5.79 -7.57 -2.92
C LEU A 42 -5.08 -8.74 -3.58
N LEU A 43 -5.22 -9.93 -2.99
CA LEU A 43 -4.56 -11.14 -3.44
C LEU A 43 -5.49 -11.92 -4.36
N ILE A 44 -5.14 -12.01 -5.64
CA ILE A 44 -5.97 -12.58 -6.69
C ILE A 44 -5.42 -13.95 -7.05
N SER A 45 -6.19 -15.00 -6.77
CA SER A 45 -5.82 -16.36 -7.18
C SER A 45 -5.98 -16.55 -8.68
N LYS A 46 -4.96 -17.09 -9.34
CA LYS A 46 -5.04 -17.54 -10.74
C LYS A 46 -5.89 -18.78 -10.91
N SER A 47 -6.01 -19.61 -9.86
CA SER A 47 -6.82 -20.83 -9.87
C SER A 47 -8.12 -20.61 -9.10
N ILE A 48 -9.25 -20.71 -9.81
CA ILE A 48 -10.60 -20.53 -9.25
C ILE A 48 -10.98 -21.70 -8.30
N SER A 49 -10.27 -22.84 -8.36
CA SER A 49 -10.70 -24.08 -7.71
C SER A 49 -10.24 -24.28 -6.27
N GLU A 50 -9.27 -23.52 -5.77
CA GLU A 50 -8.72 -23.75 -4.42
C GLU A 50 -9.00 -22.56 -3.49
N LYS A 51 -9.85 -22.80 -2.48
CA LYS A 51 -9.93 -21.91 -1.32
C LYS A 51 -8.61 -22.01 -0.56
N MET A 52 -7.89 -20.90 -0.48
CA MET A 52 -6.63 -20.78 0.26
C MET A 52 -6.88 -20.08 1.59
N THR A 53 -6.12 -20.45 2.61
CA THR A 53 -6.10 -19.72 3.88
C THR A 53 -4.84 -18.87 3.91
N LEU A 54 -4.97 -17.61 3.51
CA LEU A 54 -3.80 -16.76 3.31
C LEU A 54 -3.42 -15.99 4.57
N ARG A 55 -2.11 -15.72 4.73
CA ARG A 55 -1.60 -14.85 5.80
C ARG A 55 -0.41 -14.01 5.32
N LEU A 56 -0.41 -12.74 5.71
CA LEU A 56 0.70 -11.82 5.51
C LEU A 56 1.50 -11.67 6.81
N PHE A 57 2.82 -11.77 6.71
CA PHE A 57 3.73 -11.61 7.85
C PHE A 57 4.82 -10.57 7.53
N GLU A 58 4.90 -9.51 8.33
CA GLU A 58 6.04 -8.60 8.30
C GLU A 58 7.15 -9.14 9.21
N LYS A 59 8.36 -9.27 8.68
CA LYS A 59 9.50 -9.96 9.31
C LYS A 59 9.89 -9.41 10.68
N LYS A 60 9.74 -8.10 10.91
CA LYS A 60 10.08 -7.43 12.18
C LYS A 60 8.88 -7.27 13.12
N ASN A 61 7.71 -7.81 12.77
CA ASN A 61 6.44 -7.67 13.49
C ASN A 61 6.05 -6.21 13.80
N GLN A 62 6.47 -5.26 12.97
CA GLN A 62 6.13 -3.85 13.11
C GLN A 62 4.78 -3.51 12.46
N LEU A 63 4.31 -4.38 11.57
CA LEU A 63 3.08 -4.22 10.81
C LEU A 63 2.30 -5.54 10.79
N SER A 64 1.00 -5.45 11.05
CA SER A 64 0.09 -6.60 11.02
C SER A 64 -1.04 -6.33 10.05
N PHE A 65 -1.59 -7.41 9.49
CA PHE A 65 -2.63 -7.36 8.47
C PHE A 65 -3.84 -8.16 8.93
N ASP A 66 -5.00 -7.52 8.89
CA ASP A 66 -6.29 -8.13 9.16
C ASP A 66 -6.90 -8.62 7.85
N PHE A 67 -7.43 -9.84 7.87
CA PHE A 67 -8.22 -10.36 6.76
C PHE A 67 -9.60 -9.70 6.78
N ALA A 68 -9.89 -8.91 5.76
CA ALA A 68 -11.14 -8.16 5.62
C ALA A 68 -12.22 -8.92 4.81
N GLY A 69 -11.93 -10.14 4.37
CA GLY A 69 -12.86 -10.98 3.60
C GLY A 69 -12.46 -11.14 2.13
N MET A 70 -13.25 -11.94 1.41
CA MET A 70 -13.17 -11.96 -0.05
C MET A 70 -14.02 -10.85 -0.65
N VAL A 71 -13.51 -10.21 -1.69
CA VAL A 71 -14.18 -9.11 -2.39
C VAL A 71 -14.12 -9.32 -3.90
N ASP A 72 -15.12 -8.83 -4.60
CA ASP A 72 -15.09 -8.77 -6.07
C ASP A 72 -14.50 -7.44 -6.54
N ILE A 73 -13.53 -7.53 -7.43
CA ILE A 73 -12.84 -6.40 -8.03
C ILE A 73 -12.99 -6.47 -9.55
N ASP A 74 -12.97 -5.30 -10.18
CA ASP A 74 -12.78 -5.20 -11.62
C ASP A 74 -11.28 -4.96 -11.86
N ALA A 75 -10.62 -5.96 -12.43
CA ALA A 75 -9.21 -5.89 -12.79
C ALA A 75 -9.07 -6.29 -14.26
N PHE A 76 -8.49 -5.41 -15.07
CA PHE A 76 -8.27 -5.63 -16.50
C PHE A 76 -9.57 -5.90 -17.29
N GLY A 77 -10.67 -5.26 -16.91
CA GLY A 77 -11.98 -5.41 -17.56
C GLY A 77 -12.64 -6.76 -17.30
N LYS A 78 -12.23 -7.45 -16.23
CA LYS A 78 -12.80 -8.72 -15.78
C LYS A 78 -13.13 -8.63 -14.30
N GLN A 79 -14.29 -9.16 -13.93
CA GLN A 79 -14.64 -9.38 -12.53
C GLN A 79 -13.82 -10.55 -11.98
N MET A 80 -13.08 -10.31 -10.90
CA MET A 80 -12.24 -11.28 -10.22
C MET A 80 -12.50 -11.22 -8.73
N SER A 81 -12.46 -12.35 -8.03
CA SER A 81 -12.49 -12.37 -6.57
C SER A 81 -11.07 -12.27 -6.01
N ALA A 82 -10.90 -11.51 -4.94
CA ALA A 82 -9.63 -11.30 -4.27
C ALA A 82 -9.77 -11.45 -2.76
N TYR A 83 -8.73 -11.99 -2.11
CA TYR A 83 -8.60 -11.95 -0.66
C TYR A 83 -8.10 -10.54 -0.27
N ARG A 84 -8.89 -9.84 0.54
CA ARG A 84 -8.57 -8.49 0.99
C ARG A 84 -7.91 -8.53 2.35
N PHE A 85 -6.72 -7.95 2.44
CA PHE A 85 -6.01 -7.72 3.69
C PHE A 85 -5.76 -6.24 3.88
N VAL A 86 -5.91 -5.74 5.10
CA VAL A 86 -5.66 -4.34 5.44
C VAL A 86 -4.81 -4.27 6.69
N THR A 87 -3.88 -3.32 6.76
CA THR A 87 -3.10 -3.12 7.99
C THR A 87 -3.98 -2.69 9.14
N ASN A 88 -3.68 -3.19 10.34
CA ASN A 88 -4.43 -2.85 11.55
C ASN A 88 -4.21 -1.40 12.05
N LYS A 89 -3.23 -0.68 11.47
CA LYS A 89 -2.92 0.73 11.76
C LYS A 89 -2.49 1.46 10.50
N LYS A 90 -2.60 2.79 10.51
CA LYS A 90 -2.08 3.62 9.42
C LYS A 90 -0.55 3.61 9.41
N VAL A 91 0.02 3.50 8.22
CA VAL A 91 1.45 3.55 7.94
C VAL A 91 1.79 4.94 7.44
N GLN A 92 2.85 5.55 7.99
CA GLN A 92 3.37 6.82 7.52
C GLN A 92 3.93 6.67 6.12
N LEU A 93 3.50 7.50 5.16
CA LEU A 93 4.01 7.42 3.81
C LEU A 93 5.48 7.88 3.73
N LYS A 94 6.32 7.04 3.14
CA LYS A 94 7.76 7.23 2.92
C LYS A 94 8.14 6.75 1.52
N ASP A 95 9.24 7.27 0.98
CA ASP A 95 9.77 6.83 -0.32
C ASP A 95 10.33 5.41 -0.25
N ILE A 96 10.92 5.05 0.89
CA ILE A 96 11.51 3.73 1.14
C ILE A 96 10.98 3.21 2.47
N TYR A 97 10.48 1.98 2.45
CA TYR A 97 10.09 1.24 3.64
C TYR A 97 11.10 0.12 3.89
N ASP A 98 11.41 -0.13 5.15
CA ASP A 98 12.25 -1.23 5.60
C ASP A 98 11.43 -2.47 6.00
N PHE A 99 10.14 -2.48 5.67
CA PHE A 99 9.25 -3.62 5.85
C PHE A 99 9.56 -4.70 4.82
N SER A 100 9.57 -5.94 5.28
CA SER A 100 9.63 -7.13 4.41
C SER A 100 8.44 -8.00 4.74
N ILE A 101 7.51 -8.10 3.79
CA ILE A 101 6.23 -8.76 3.98
C ILE A 101 6.23 -10.05 3.19
N SER A 102 6.03 -11.19 3.86
CA SER A 102 5.90 -12.49 3.23
C SER A 102 4.42 -12.91 3.16
N LEU A 103 4.06 -13.64 2.12
CA LEU A 103 2.73 -14.20 1.91
C LEU A 103 2.78 -15.72 2.00
N TRP A 104 1.90 -16.28 2.81
CA TRP A 104 1.82 -17.70 3.09
C TRP A 104 0.42 -18.23 2.83
N ASN A 105 0.33 -19.48 2.38
CA ASN A 105 -0.87 -20.29 2.42
C ASN A 105 -0.75 -21.25 3.60
N ILE A 106 -1.65 -21.10 4.57
CA ILE A 106 -1.72 -21.90 5.78
C ILE A 106 -2.55 -23.15 5.47
N THR A 107 -1.95 -24.32 5.56
CA THR A 107 -2.64 -25.58 5.29
C THR A 107 -2.46 -26.57 6.44
N PRO A 108 -3.37 -27.55 6.62
CA PRO A 108 -3.21 -28.58 7.64
C PRO A 108 -1.91 -29.39 7.51
N ASP A 109 -1.41 -29.55 6.28
CA ASP A 109 -0.23 -30.34 5.95
C ASP A 109 1.08 -29.54 6.08
N GLY A 110 0.97 -28.23 6.35
CA GLY A 110 2.09 -27.33 6.54
C GLY A 110 1.90 -26.00 5.81
N ASP A 111 2.57 -24.97 6.31
CA ASP A 111 2.51 -23.63 5.72
C ASP A 111 3.38 -23.56 4.47
N GLN A 112 2.80 -23.07 3.38
CA GLN A 112 3.47 -22.88 2.10
C GLN A 112 3.79 -21.40 1.89
N LEU A 113 5.07 -21.08 1.69
CA LEU A 113 5.50 -19.73 1.30
C LEU A 113 5.12 -19.49 -0.17
N LEU A 114 4.24 -18.51 -0.42
CA LEU A 114 3.84 -18.08 -1.77
C LEU A 114 4.71 -16.93 -2.28
N SER A 115 5.12 -16.03 -1.39
CA SER A 115 6.03 -14.93 -1.73
C SER A 115 6.87 -14.54 -0.52
N TYR A 116 8.18 -14.48 -0.70
CA TYR A 116 9.10 -14.02 0.35
C TYR A 116 9.02 -12.51 0.59
N ASN A 117 8.71 -11.74 -0.45
CA ASN A 117 8.72 -10.28 -0.39
C ASN A 117 7.63 -9.68 -1.29
N MET A 118 6.52 -9.33 -0.66
CA MET A 118 5.40 -8.63 -1.28
C MET A 118 5.81 -7.20 -1.63
N PRO A 119 5.38 -6.68 -2.79
CA PRO A 119 5.60 -5.28 -3.14
C PRO A 119 4.84 -4.37 -2.17
N ASN A 120 5.41 -3.21 -1.84
CA ASN A 120 4.72 -2.23 -1.00
C ASN A 120 3.63 -1.51 -1.80
N PRO A 121 2.44 -1.25 -1.23
CA PRO A 121 1.44 -0.39 -1.84
C PRO A 121 2.02 0.99 -2.14
N GLN A 122 1.65 1.53 -3.30
CA GLN A 122 2.16 2.81 -3.78
C GLN A 122 1.21 3.94 -3.37
N ALA A 123 1.74 5.13 -3.08
CA ALA A 123 0.95 6.26 -2.59
C ALA A 123 -0.18 6.70 -3.54
N GLN A 124 0.02 6.52 -4.84
CA GLN A 124 -0.91 6.82 -5.93
C GLN A 124 -1.94 5.71 -6.18
N SER A 125 -1.71 4.51 -5.67
CA SER A 125 -2.62 3.37 -5.84
C SER A 125 -3.71 3.44 -4.79
N ILE A 126 -4.72 4.27 -5.03
CA ILE A 126 -5.82 4.49 -4.08
C ILE A 126 -6.71 3.24 -3.97
N SER A 127 -7.10 2.87 -2.75
CA SER A 127 -8.06 1.78 -2.55
C SER A 127 -9.45 2.15 -3.10
N LYS A 128 -10.10 1.19 -3.75
CA LYS A 128 -11.52 1.32 -4.15
C LYS A 128 -12.46 1.29 -2.95
N PHE A 129 -12.08 0.60 -1.88
CA PHE A 129 -12.93 0.34 -0.71
C PHE A 129 -12.80 1.44 0.36
N ASP A 130 -11.67 2.15 0.38
CA ASP A 130 -11.44 3.30 1.25
C ASP A 130 -10.51 4.33 0.57
N PRO A 131 -11.02 5.11 -0.40
CA PRO A 131 -10.20 6.01 -1.20
C PRO A 131 -9.50 7.11 -0.40
N GLU A 132 -10.11 7.51 0.72
CA GLU A 132 -9.64 8.62 1.54
C GLU A 132 -8.53 8.19 2.50
N ASN A 133 -8.50 6.92 2.94
CA ASN A 133 -7.58 6.49 4.00
C ASN A 133 -6.66 5.34 3.64
N ALA A 134 -6.89 4.62 2.54
CA ALA A 134 -6.10 3.44 2.19
C ALA A 134 -5.44 3.53 0.80
N ILE A 135 -4.27 2.91 0.70
CA ILE A 135 -3.58 2.63 -0.57
C ILE A 135 -3.51 1.12 -0.77
N THR A 136 -3.59 0.69 -2.02
CA THR A 136 -3.83 -0.70 -2.40
C THR A 136 -2.72 -1.27 -3.27
N CYS A 137 -2.48 -2.56 -3.12
CA CYS A 137 -1.57 -3.36 -3.94
C CYS A 137 -2.28 -4.62 -4.42
N MET A 138 -2.44 -4.76 -5.74
CA MET A 138 -2.96 -5.99 -6.34
C MET A 138 -1.83 -6.97 -6.67
N TYR A 139 -1.90 -8.16 -6.10
CA TYR A 139 -0.91 -9.21 -6.26
C TYR A 139 -1.57 -10.51 -6.74
N TYR A 140 -1.00 -11.14 -7.77
CA TYR A 140 -1.50 -12.40 -8.31
C TYR A 140 -0.74 -13.56 -7.69
N ILE A 141 -1.48 -14.53 -7.15
CA ILE A 141 -0.96 -15.80 -6.64
C ILE A 141 -1.33 -16.93 -7.59
#